data_AF-A0AAW7YCU6-F1
#
_entry.id   AF-A0AAW7YCU6-F1
#
_cell.length_a   1.000
_cell.length_b   1.000
_cell.length_c   1.000
_cell.angle_alpha   90.00
_cell.angle_beta   90.00
_cell.angle_gamma   90.00
#
_symmetry.space_group_name_H-M   'P 1'
#
loop_
_entity.id
_entity.type
_entity.pdbx_description
1 polymer ?
#
loop_
_entity_poly.entity_id
_entity_poly.type
_entity_poly.pdbx_seq_one_letter_code
_entity_poly.pdbx_strand_id
1 'polypeptide(L)' 'RMQPQGDILLVWLDNVPFAQLLLWLESLANNEGLQVQAIDLSQGDSSGEVRVRRLQLGKQ' A
#
# COMPACT_ATOMS: atom_id res chain seq x y z
N ARG A 1 9.09 3.84 2.83
CA ARG A 1 9.07 4.69 4.06
C ARG A 1 7.71 4.55 4.75
N MET A 2 7.63 4.69 6.07
CA MET A 2 6.37 4.70 6.82
C MET A 2 6.31 5.89 7.79
N GLN A 3 5.12 6.47 7.99
CA GLN A 3 4.88 7.58 8.92
C GLN A 3 3.48 7.45 9.58
N PRO A 4 3.40 7.28 10.91
CA PRO A 4 2.14 7.33 11.65
C PRO A 4 1.57 8.75 11.75
N GLN A 5 0.24 8.88 11.68
CA GLN A 5 -0.54 10.11 11.87
C GLN A 5 -1.86 9.78 12.58
N GLY A 6 -1.85 9.82 13.92
CA GLY A 6 -3.00 9.34 14.71
C GLY A 6 -3.26 7.85 14.43
N ASP A 7 -4.50 7.53 14.04
CA ASP A 7 -4.91 6.16 13.70
C ASP A 7 -4.61 5.76 12.24
N ILE A 8 -3.95 6.65 11.48
CA ILE A 8 -3.59 6.42 10.08
C ILE A 8 -2.08 6.16 9.98
N LEU A 9 -1.69 5.18 9.16
CA LEU A 9 -0.32 4.95 8.75
C LEU A 9 -0.14 5.34 7.27
N LEU A 10 0.73 6.31 7.01
CA LEU A 10 1.17 6.66 5.66
C LEU A 10 2.35 5.77 5.25
N VAL A 11 2.24 5.16 4.08
CA VAL A 11 3.25 4.29 3.51
C VAL A 11 3.62 4.79 2.11
N TRP A 12 4.92 4.80 1.82
CA TRP A 12 5.48 5.05 0.51
C TRP A 12 6.30 3.84 0.10
N LEU A 13 6.04 3.36 -1.11
CA LEU A 13 6.77 2.25 -1.74
C LEU A 13 7.27 2.74 -3.10
N ASP A 14 8.42 2.24 -3.52
CA ASP A 14 8.94 2.48 -4.86
C ASP A 14 8.14 1.63 -5.87
N ASN A 15 8.77 1.16 -6.95
CA ASN A 15 8.12 0.25 -7.88
C ASN A 15 7.97 -1.14 -7.27
N VAL A 16 6.77 -1.69 -7.41
CA VAL A 16 6.43 -3.04 -6.95
C VAL A 16 5.62 -3.77 -8.03
N PRO A 17 5.80 -5.09 -8.21
CA PRO A 17 4.88 -5.87 -9.03
C PRO A 17 3.46 -5.75 -8.51
N PHE A 18 2.49 -5.47 -9.39
CA PHE A 18 1.11 -5.23 -9.00
C PHE A 18 0.49 -6.42 -8.25
N ALA A 19 0.78 -7.65 -8.70
CA ALA A 19 0.32 -8.86 -8.03
C ALA A 19 0.87 -8.98 -6.60
N GLN A 20 2.15 -8.63 -6.39
CA GLN A 20 2.77 -8.68 -5.07
C GLN A 20 2.17 -7.63 -4.12
N LEU A 21 1.85 -6.43 -4.65
CA LEU A 21 1.15 -5.40 -3.90
C LEU A 21 -0.21 -5.92 -3.42
N LEU A 22 -1.00 -6.58 -4.28
CA LEU A 22 -2.32 -7.11 -3.91
C LEU A 22 -2.22 -8.16 -2.80
N LEU A 23 -1.30 -9.13 -2.92
CA LEU A 23 -1.10 -10.16 -1.89
C LEU A 23 -0.66 -9.56 -0.55
N TRP A 24 0.18 -8.52 -0.59
CA TRP A 24 0.59 -7.83 0.63
C TRP A 24 -0.57 -7.06 1.27
N LEU A 25 -1.36 -6.31 0.49
CA LEU A 25 -2.54 -5.61 1.00
C LEU A 25 -3.59 -6.57 1.58
N GLU A 26 -3.80 -7.72 0.93
CA GLU A 26 -4.65 -8.80 1.46
C GLU A 26 -4.13 -9.31 2.82
N SER A 27 -2.81 -9.53 2.95
CA SER A 27 -2.22 -9.98 4.21
C SER A 27 -2.42 -8.97 5.35
N LEU A 28 -2.33 -7.67 5.05
CA LEU A 28 -2.58 -6.61 6.03
C LEU A 28 -4.04 -6.59 6.49
N ALA A 29 -4.98 -6.76 5.57
CA ALA A 29 -6.40 -6.80 5.88
C ALA A 29 -6.76 -8.03 6.72
N ASN A 30 -6.29 -9.20 6.32
CA ASN A 30 -6.72 -10.47 6.91
C ASN A 30 -5.99 -10.82 8.21
N ASN A 31 -4.72 -10.45 8.34
CA ASN A 31 -3.89 -10.88 9.48
C ASN A 31 -3.61 -9.76 10.48
N GLU A 32 -3.59 -8.51 10.03
CA GLU A 32 -3.18 -7.36 10.87
C GLU A 32 -4.36 -6.41 11.17
N GLY A 33 -5.55 -6.65 10.60
CA GLY A 33 -6.72 -5.78 10.77
C GLY A 33 -6.51 -4.36 10.21
N LEU A 34 -5.63 -4.21 9.21
CA LEU A 34 -5.32 -2.94 8.57
C LEU A 34 -5.98 -2.86 7.19
N GLN A 35 -6.76 -1.80 6.95
CA GLN A 35 -7.46 -1.58 5.69
C GLN A 35 -6.88 -0.39 4.92
N VAL A 36 -6.99 -0.47 3.59
CA VAL A 36 -6.61 0.62 2.68
C VAL A 36 -7.69 1.69 2.73
N GLN A 37 -7.36 2.85 3.29
CA GLN A 37 -8.24 4.01 3.30
C GLN A 37 -8.11 4.84 2.02
N ALA A 38 -6.88 4.94 1.50
CA ALA A 38 -6.61 5.57 0.22
C ALA A 38 -5.32 5.02 -0.38
N ILE A 39 -5.29 4.86 -1.69
CA ILE A 39 -4.09 4.47 -2.43
C ILE A 39 -4.01 5.27 -3.74
N ASP A 40 -2.80 5.77 -4.04
CA ASP A 40 -2.46 6.43 -5.30
C ASP A 40 -1.35 5.63 -5.98
N LEU A 41 -1.69 5.08 -7.16
CA LEU A 41 -0.83 4.26 -7.99
C LEU A 41 -0.54 4.98 -9.30
N SER A 42 0.70 4.90 -9.76
CA SER A 42 1.08 5.25 -11.13
C SER A 42 1.75 4.07 -11.82
N GLN A 43 1.85 4.14 -13.15
CA GLN A 43 2.60 3.16 -13.93
C GLN A 43 4.04 3.05 -13.38
N GLY A 44 4.49 1.82 -13.19
CA GLY A 44 5.87 1.53 -12.80
C GLY A 44 6.81 1.61 -14.00
N ASP A 45 8.08 1.26 -13.77
CA ASP A 45 9.11 1.37 -14.79
C ASP A 45 9.03 0.21 -15.81
N SER A 46 8.43 -0.92 -15.41
CA SER A 46 8.24 -2.11 -16.25
C SER A 46 6.77 -2.56 -16.35
N SER A 47 6.47 -3.36 -17.36
CA SER A 47 5.13 -3.96 -17.51
C SER A 47 4.78 -4.81 -16.28
N GLY A 48 3.58 -4.58 -15.72
CA GLY A 48 3.11 -5.28 -14.52
C GLY A 48 3.59 -4.66 -13.20
N GLU A 49 4.44 -3.63 -13.23
CA GLU A 49 4.84 -2.88 -12.04
C GLU A 49 4.00 -1.61 -11.86
N VAL A 50 3.84 -1.22 -10.60
CA VAL A 50 3.22 0.05 -10.19
C VAL A 50 4.12 0.77 -9.20
N ARG A 51 4.09 2.10 -9.21
CA ARG A 51 4.67 2.94 -8.16
C ARG A 51 3.60 3.36 -7.17
N VAL A 52 3.85 3.19 -5.87
CA VAL A 52 2.90 3.60 -4.83
C VAL A 52 3.28 4.99 -4.30
N ARG A 53 2.66 6.02 -4.87
CA ARG A 53 2.94 7.42 -4.51
C ARG A 53 2.47 7.76 -3.10
N ARG A 54 1.35 7.18 -2.69
CA ARG A 54 0.78 7.32 -1.36
C ARG A 54 -0.12 6.13 -1.05
N LEU A 55 0.13 5.49 0.08
CA LEU A 55 -0.78 4.51 0.67
C LEU A 55 -1.14 4.98 2.07
N GLN A 56 -2.43 5.00 2.39
CA GLN A 56 -2.96 5.28 3.71
C GLN A 56 -3.63 4.01 4.24
N LEU A 57 -3.14 3.53 5.37
CA LEU A 57 -3.70 2.39 6.08
C LEU A 57 -4.35 2.87 7.37
N GLY A 58 -5.49 2.29 7.74
CA GLY A 58 -6.15 2.51 9.02
C GLY A 58 -6.53 1.19 9.66
N LYS A 59 -6.76 1.19 10.98
CA LYS A 59 -7.37 0.02 11.63
C LYS A 59 -8.82 -0.15 11.18
N GLN A 60 -9.26 -1.40 11.11
CA GLN A 60 -10.68 -1.74 10.97
C GLN A 60 -11.53 -1.18 12.10
#